data_AF-A0AAD4X9J7-F1
#
_entry.id   AF-A0AAD4X9J7-F1
#
_cell.length_a   1.000
_cell.length_b   1.000
_cell.length_c   1.000
_cell.angle_alpha   90.00
_cell.angle_beta   90.00
_cell.angle_gamma   90.00
#
_symmetry.space_group_name_H-M   'P 1'
#
loop_
_entity.id
_entity.type
_entity.pdbx_description
1 polymer ?
#
loop_
_entity_poly.entity_id
_entity_poly.type
_entity_poly.pdbx_seq_one_letter_code
_entity_poly.pdbx_strand_id
1 'polypeptide(L)'
;LVLEGKLDDYIEPWSTYWANAEEFICNCAQKGRRNFPLTDSGGLLYFKEWNNLQYTTSSLFLVMVYSEILTKTGANLACYSGEVSPGDLYNFVQPQ
;
A
#
# COMPACT_ATOMS: atom_id res chain seq x y z
N LEU A 1 5.14 -15.17 3.31
CA LEU A 1 4.68 -15.73 4.59
C LEU A 1 3.51 -14.94 5.17
N VAL A 2 3.71 -13.76 5.77
CA VAL A 2 2.58 -12.91 6.24
C VAL A 2 1.79 -12.37 5.05
N LEU A 3 2.46 -11.65 4.14
CA LEU A 3 1.84 -11.06 2.95
C LEU A 3 1.49 -12.08 1.83
N GLU A 4 1.55 -13.38 2.12
CA GLU A 4 1.09 -14.41 1.18
C GLU A 4 -0.11 -15.20 1.72
N GLY A 5 -0.63 -14.89 2.91
CA GLY A 5 -1.74 -15.61 3.53
C GLY A 5 -1.40 -17.07 3.89
N LYS A 6 -0.11 -17.39 4.06
CA LYS A 6 0.39 -18.76 4.30
C LYS A 6 0.67 -19.06 5.78
N LEU A 7 0.04 -18.33 6.70
CA LEU A 7 0.21 -18.53 8.15
C LEU A 7 -0.99 -19.27 8.72
N ASP A 8 -0.74 -20.21 9.61
CA ASP A 8 -1.78 -20.95 10.32
C ASP A 8 -2.56 -20.02 11.25
N ASP A 9 -3.88 -20.18 11.26
CA ASP A 9 -4.85 -19.39 12.04
C ASP A 9 -4.70 -19.51 13.58
N TYR A 10 -3.75 -20.33 14.07
CA TYR A 10 -3.59 -20.66 15.49
C TYR A 10 -2.74 -19.65 16.28
N ILE A 11 -2.09 -18.68 15.62
CA ILE A 11 -1.12 -17.77 16.25
C ILE A 11 -1.59 -16.33 15.97
N GLU A 12 -2.15 -15.61 16.96
CA GLU A 12 -2.41 -14.14 16.88
C GLU A 12 -3.31 -13.66 15.71
N PRO A 13 -3.87 -12.44 15.70
CA PRO A 13 -4.81 -12.02 14.66
C PRO A 13 -4.06 -11.57 13.40
N TRP A 14 -3.43 -12.50 12.67
CA TRP A 14 -2.75 -12.22 11.39
C TRP A 14 -3.67 -11.53 10.36
N SER A 15 -4.96 -11.88 10.38
CA SER A 15 -5.99 -11.24 9.55
C SER A 15 -6.10 -9.74 9.81
N THR A 16 -5.92 -9.29 11.05
CA THR A 16 -5.92 -7.86 11.39
C THR A 16 -4.67 -7.16 10.84
N TYR A 17 -3.49 -7.78 10.96
CA TYR A 17 -2.26 -7.22 10.38
C TYR A 17 -2.35 -7.12 8.85
N TRP A 18 -2.94 -8.13 8.22
CA TRP A 18 -3.21 -8.14 6.79
C TRP A 18 -4.13 -7.00 6.38
N ALA A 19 -5.30 -6.88 7.03
CA ALA A 19 -6.27 -5.82 6.74
C ALA A 19 -5.66 -4.42 6.94
N ASN A 20 -4.84 -4.23 7.97
CA ASN A 20 -4.14 -2.96 8.21
C ASN A 20 -3.09 -2.66 7.12
N ALA A 21 -2.38 -3.68 6.63
CA ALA A 21 -1.43 -3.52 5.53
C ALA A 21 -2.17 -3.12 4.25
N GLU A 22 -3.26 -3.80 3.91
CA GLU A 22 -4.10 -3.46 2.75
C GLU A 22 -4.67 -2.05 2.84
N GLU A 23 -5.21 -1.65 3.99
CA GLU A 23 -5.71 -0.30 4.21
C GLU A 23 -4.59 0.74 4.05
N PHE A 24 -3.39 0.46 4.55
CA PHE A 24 -2.22 1.32 4.35
C PHE A 24 -1.86 1.47 2.86
N ILE A 25 -1.80 0.37 2.10
CA ILE A 25 -1.53 0.42 0.65
C ILE A 25 -2.63 1.22 -0.07
N CYS A 26 -3.90 1.00 0.27
CA CYS A 26 -5.02 1.76 -0.28
C CYS A 26 -4.93 3.26 0.03
N ASN A 27 -4.57 3.63 1.26
CA ASN A 27 -4.40 5.02 1.67
C ASN A 27 -3.22 5.69 0.94
N CYS A 28 -2.14 4.95 0.66
CA CYS A 28 -1.05 5.44 -0.19
C CYS A 28 -1.55 5.72 -1.61
N ALA A 29 -2.20 4.73 -2.24
CA ALA A 29 -2.70 4.78 -3.62
C ALA A 29 -3.89 5.73 -3.84
N GLN A 30 -4.21 6.60 -2.86
CA GLN A 30 -5.32 7.55 -2.91
C GLN A 30 -6.72 6.90 -3.07
N LYS A 31 -6.86 5.65 -2.62
CA LYS A 31 -8.09 4.84 -2.76
C LYS A 31 -8.65 4.35 -1.43
N GLY A 32 -8.04 4.71 -0.31
CA GLY A 32 -8.44 4.31 1.02
C GLY A 32 -9.45 5.25 1.67
N ARG A 33 -9.76 5.00 2.95
CA ARG A 33 -10.68 5.85 3.74
C ARG A 33 -10.00 7.10 4.27
N ARG A 34 -8.68 7.05 4.45
CA ARG A 34 -7.86 8.12 5.04
C ARG A 34 -6.56 8.19 4.27
N ASN A 35 -6.64 8.72 3.05
CA ASN A 35 -5.49 8.85 2.17
C ASN A 35 -4.38 9.69 2.82
N PHE A 36 -3.14 9.28 2.61
CA PHE A 36 -2.00 10.13 2.95
C PHE A 36 -2.00 11.34 2.01
N PRO A 37 -1.78 12.56 2.53
CA PRO A 37 -1.77 13.74 1.67
C PRO A 37 -0.59 13.68 0.70
N LEU A 38 -0.74 14.37 -0.41
CA LEU A 38 0.35 14.61 -1.37
C LEU A 38 0.95 15.99 -1.11
N THR A 39 2.14 16.26 -1.62
CA THR A 39 2.70 17.62 -1.68
C THR A 39 1.75 18.55 -2.42
N ASP A 40 1.89 19.87 -2.24
CA ASP A 40 0.99 20.86 -2.87
C ASP A 40 0.94 20.75 -4.41
N SER A 41 2.01 20.27 -5.02
CA SER A 41 2.10 19.97 -6.46
C SER A 41 1.41 18.66 -6.88
N GLY A 42 0.94 17.86 -5.92
CA GLY A 42 0.26 16.58 -6.11
C GLY A 42 1.17 15.40 -6.48
N GLY A 43 2.50 15.56 -6.41
CA GLY A 43 3.44 14.56 -6.94
C GLY A 43 3.91 13.50 -5.95
N LEU A 44 4.15 13.88 -4.69
CA LEU A 44 4.83 13.03 -3.71
C LEU A 44 3.95 12.80 -2.48
N LEU A 45 3.94 11.59 -1.92
CA LEU A 45 3.37 11.31 -0.60
C LEU A 45 3.99 12.21 0.46
N TYR A 46 3.16 12.71 1.37
CA TYR A 46 3.57 13.62 2.42
C TYR A 46 3.11 13.11 3.79
N PHE A 47 4.05 12.63 4.59
CA PHE A 47 3.79 12.09 5.92
C PHE A 47 4.11 13.09 7.03
N LYS A 48 5.19 13.85 6.88
CA LYS A 48 5.74 14.78 7.88
C LYS A 48 6.51 15.90 7.21
N GLU A 49 6.66 17.03 7.91
CA GLU A 49 7.50 18.16 7.49
C GLU A 49 8.98 17.82 7.36
N TRP A 50 9.52 17.04 8.31
CA TRP A 50 10.92 16.66 8.34
C TRP A 50 11.11 15.21 7.92
N ASN A 51 12.18 14.95 7.17
CA ASN A 51 12.55 13.62 6.67
C ASN A 51 11.44 12.92 5.87
N ASN A 52 10.57 13.69 5.19
CA ASN A 52 9.45 13.14 4.44
C ASN A 52 9.88 12.06 3.43
N LEU A 53 11.02 12.26 2.78
CA LEU A 53 11.52 11.34 1.76
C LEU A 53 11.89 9.96 2.33
N GLN A 54 12.33 9.88 3.60
CA GLN A 54 12.57 8.60 4.27
C GLN A 54 11.27 7.81 4.46
N TYR A 55 10.21 8.47 4.93
CA TYR A 55 8.89 7.85 5.08
C TYR A 55 8.29 7.49 3.73
N THR A 56 8.44 8.37 2.75
CA THR A 56 7.92 8.18 1.40
C THR A 56 8.57 6.97 0.73
N THR A 57 9.90 6.95 0.61
CA THR A 57 10.63 5.83 0.01
C THR A 57 10.34 4.49 0.69
N SER A 58 10.28 4.46 2.03
CA SER A 58 9.95 3.25 2.79
C SER A 58 8.52 2.77 2.50
N SER A 59 7.57 3.69 2.38
CA SER A 59 6.17 3.37 2.05
C SER A 59 6.01 2.89 0.61
N LEU A 60 6.71 3.52 -0.33
CA LEU A 60 6.71 3.13 -1.74
C LEU A 60 7.34 1.76 -1.96
N PHE A 61 8.36 1.41 -1.17
CA PHE A 61 8.91 0.06 -1.16
C PHE A 61 7.84 -0.97 -0.77
N LEU A 62 7.04 -0.71 0.28
CA LEU A 62 5.94 -1.59 0.68
C LEU A 62 4.86 -1.69 -0.41
N VAL A 63 4.51 -0.57 -1.06
CA VAL A 63 3.56 -0.54 -2.18
C VAL A 63 4.04 -1.39 -3.35
N MET A 64 5.32 -1.30 -3.71
CA MET A 64 5.90 -2.11 -4.79
C MET A 64 5.94 -3.60 -4.45
N VAL A 65 6.35 -3.95 -3.21
CA VAL A 65 6.32 -5.35 -2.76
C VAL A 65 4.91 -5.90 -2.83
N TYR A 66 3.90 -5.13 -2.42
CA TYR A 66 2.51 -5.55 -2.49
C TYR A 66 2.01 -5.68 -3.94
N SER A 67 2.42 -4.79 -4.85
CA SER A 67 2.16 -4.92 -6.29
C SER A 67 2.73 -6.23 -6.86
N GLU A 68 3.94 -6.61 -6.46
CA GLU A 68 4.54 -7.89 -6.88
C GLU A 68 3.75 -9.10 -6.36
N ILE A 69 3.24 -9.02 -5.13
CA ILE A 69 2.40 -10.08 -4.54
C ILE A 69 1.10 -10.23 -5.33
N LEU A 70 0.40 -9.13 -5.60
CA LEU A 70 -0.81 -9.13 -6.42
C LEU A 70 -0.55 -9.69 -7.83
N THR A 71 0.59 -9.33 -8.41
CA THR A 71 1.03 -9.87 -9.72
C THR A 71 1.20 -11.40 -9.67
N LYS A 72 1.83 -11.93 -8.61
CA LYS A 72 2.04 -13.38 -8.44
C LYS A 72 0.76 -14.14 -8.17
N THR A 73 -0.20 -13.54 -7.48
CA THR A 73 -1.49 -14.17 -7.17
C THR A 73 -2.54 -13.96 -8.25
N GLY A 74 -2.31 -13.05 -9.20
CA GLY A 74 -3.30 -12.67 -10.21
C GLY A 74 -4.50 -11.94 -9.62
N ALA A 75 -4.33 -11.33 -8.44
CA ALA A 75 -5.39 -10.65 -7.71
C ALA A 75 -5.30 -9.12 -7.86
N ASN A 76 -6.41 -8.44 -7.58
CA ASN A 76 -6.45 -7.00 -7.38
C ASN A 76 -6.80 -6.70 -5.92
N LEU A 77 -6.41 -5.52 -5.44
CA LEU A 77 -6.68 -5.06 -4.09
C LEU A 77 -8.01 -4.31 -4.02
N ALA A 78 -8.92 -4.77 -3.17
CA ALA A 78 -10.18 -4.07 -2.91
C ALA A 78 -9.97 -2.92 -1.91
N CYS A 79 -10.06 -1.68 -2.38
CA CYS A 79 -10.00 -0.49 -1.54
C CYS A 79 -11.39 0.17 -1.38
N TYR A 80 -11.49 1.12 -0.45
CA TYR A 80 -12.74 1.84 -0.19
C TYR A 80 -13.28 2.57 -1.42
N SER A 81 -12.40 3.23 -2.19
CA SER A 81 -12.74 4.02 -3.37
C SER A 81 -12.51 3.27 -4.69
N GLY A 82 -12.71 1.95 -4.67
CA GLY A 82 -12.62 1.06 -5.82
C GLY A 82 -11.43 0.11 -5.77
N GLU A 83 -11.35 -0.72 -6.79
CA GLU A 83 -10.29 -1.73 -6.94
C GLU A 83 -8.99 -1.12 -7.44
N VAL A 84 -7.86 -1.67 -6.99
CA VAL A 84 -6.51 -1.24 -7.35
C VAL A 84 -5.73 -2.43 -7.89
N SER A 85 -5.30 -2.34 -9.14
CA SER A 85 -4.52 -3.39 -9.81
C SER A 85 -3.02 -3.27 -9.48
N PRO A 86 -2.22 -4.33 -9.73
CA PRO A 86 -0.77 -4.22 -9.64
C PRO A 86 -0.19 -3.06 -10.47
N GLY A 87 -0.74 -2.83 -11.66
CA GLY A 87 -0.33 -1.76 -12.57
C GLY A 87 -0.63 -0.37 -12.03
N ASP A 88 -1.75 -0.20 -11.32
CA ASP A 88 -2.08 1.07 -10.66
C ASP A 88 -1.07 1.39 -9.56
N LEU A 89 -0.67 0.40 -8.76
CA LEU A 89 0.36 0.58 -7.74
C LEU A 89 1.72 0.92 -8.35
N TYR A 90 2.11 0.26 -9.45
CA TYR A 90 3.34 0.57 -10.16
C TYR A 90 3.34 2.01 -10.71
N ASN A 91 2.27 2.40 -11.40
CA ASN A 91 2.11 3.73 -11.98
C ASN A 91 2.05 4.82 -10.90
N PHE A 92 1.56 4.50 -9.71
CA PHE A 92 1.58 5.40 -8.57
C PHE A 92 2.99 5.59 -8.00
N VAL A 93 3.81 4.53 -7.95
CA VAL A 93 5.17 4.59 -7.37
C VAL A 93 6.16 5.25 -8.33
N GLN A 94 6.08 4.96 -9.63
CA GLN A 94 7.06 5.42 -10.62
C GLN A 94 7.34 6.94 -10.64
N PRO A 95 6.34 7.84 -10.50
CA PRO A 95 6.55 9.29 -10.53
C PRO A 95 6.91 9.93 -9.17
N GLN A 96 6.99 9.15 -8.09
CA GLN A 96 7.33 9.64 -6.74
C GLN A 96 8.84 9.80 -6.54
#